data_AF-A0A1G2CTX5-F1
#
_entry.id   AF-A0A1G2CTX5-F1
#
_cell.length_a   1.000
_cell.length_b   1.000
_cell.length_c   1.000
_cell.angle_alpha   90.00
_cell.angle_beta   90.00
_cell.angle_gamma   90.00
#
_symmetry.space_group_name_H-M   'P 1'
#
loop_
_entity.id
_entity.type
_entity.pdbx_description
1 polymer ?
#
loop_
_entity_poly.entity_id
_entity_poly.type
_entity_poly.pdbx_seq_one_letter_code
_entity_poly.pdbx_strand_id
1 'polypeptide(L)'
;MTSQEQKKAGFITLKEASERFGYSPDYIGQLIRKGKLEGKQVYANVAWMTTPEAMEEYLAKEKRTGKGEKEKAAWTQERLMQTLLDRDGSRVLSYMLYVILVILSIALLVLFYFLSVALDHRMQERAKARLIENTPTISLTNGQAIPVTAQLPERELLFSALRI
;
A
#
# COMPACT_ATOMS: atom_id res chain seq x y z
N MET A 1 25.48 2.24 42.83
CA MET A 1 25.28 0.78 42.83
C MET A 1 26.21 0.15 41.82
N THR A 2 27.17 -0.66 42.29
CA THR A 2 28.15 -1.34 41.44
C THR A 2 27.53 -2.59 40.79
N SER A 3 28.13 -3.10 39.70
CA SER A 3 27.65 -4.29 38.96
C SER A 3 27.39 -5.51 39.87
N GLN A 4 28.16 -5.64 40.95
CA GLN A 4 28.07 -6.75 41.90
C GLN A 4 26.82 -6.67 42.82
N GLU A 5 26.33 -5.48 43.17
CA GLU A 5 25.10 -5.33 43.96
C GLU A 5 23.84 -5.70 43.16
N GLN A 6 23.84 -5.42 41.87
CA GLN A 6 22.70 -5.65 40.98
C GLN A 6 22.47 -7.15 40.76
N LYS A 7 23.56 -7.91 40.61
CA LYS A 7 23.52 -9.37 40.54
C LYS A 7 22.98 -10.00 41.83
N LYS A 8 23.23 -9.36 42.98
CA LYS A 8 22.70 -9.77 44.29
C LYS A 8 21.21 -9.46 44.45
N ALA A 9 20.71 -8.46 43.73
CA ALA A 9 19.30 -8.06 43.68
C ALA A 9 18.49 -8.77 42.58
N GLY A 10 19.07 -9.75 41.87
CA GLY A 10 18.36 -10.55 40.87
C GLY A 10 18.13 -9.86 39.52
N PHE A 11 18.76 -8.71 39.27
CA PHE A 11 18.67 -8.04 37.97
C PHE A 11 19.52 -8.77 36.93
N ILE A 12 18.92 -8.98 35.76
CA ILE A 12 19.54 -9.54 34.56
C ILE A 12 19.61 -8.48 33.46
N THR A 13 20.66 -8.55 32.66
CA THR A 13 20.81 -7.71 31.47
C THR A 13 19.79 -8.11 30.40
N LEU A 14 19.48 -7.19 29.47
CA LEU A 14 18.59 -7.53 28.34
C LEU A 14 19.14 -8.65 27.46
N LYS A 15 20.48 -8.80 27.40
CA LYS A 15 21.12 -9.89 26.68
C LYS A 15 20.87 -11.24 27.37
N GLU A 16 21.05 -11.31 28.69
CA GLU A 16 20.75 -12.52 29.46
C GLU A 16 19.24 -12.86 29.42
N ALA A 17 18.37 -11.85 29.50
CA ALA A 17 16.93 -12.03 29.35
C ALA A 17 16.56 -12.55 27.94
N SER A 18 17.25 -12.06 26.91
CA SER A 18 17.09 -12.54 25.54
C SER A 18 17.46 -14.01 25.39
N GLU A 19 18.63 -14.40 25.90
CA GLU A 19 19.12 -15.78 25.85
C GLU A 19 18.20 -16.74 26.64
N ARG A 20 17.65 -16.28 27.77
CA ARG A 20 16.77 -17.09 28.62
C ARG A 20 15.35 -17.23 28.09
N PHE A 21 14.75 -16.16 27.60
CA PHE A 21 13.32 -16.11 27.26
C PHE A 21 13.05 -16.09 25.74
N GLY A 22 14.10 -16.00 24.91
CA GLY A 22 14.00 -16.11 23.45
C GLY A 22 13.51 -14.84 22.74
N TYR A 23 13.44 -13.70 23.42
CA TYR A 23 13.05 -12.41 22.83
C TYR A 23 14.27 -11.57 22.47
N SER A 24 14.16 -10.67 21.49
CA SER A 24 15.28 -9.78 21.18
C SER A 24 15.54 -8.78 22.31
N PRO A 25 16.79 -8.41 22.60
CA PRO A 25 17.09 -7.42 23.64
C PRO A 25 16.40 -6.07 23.38
N ASP A 26 16.30 -5.66 22.11
CA ASP A 26 15.60 -4.43 21.72
C ASP A 26 14.10 -4.48 22.05
N TYR A 27 13.45 -5.61 21.78
CA TYR A 27 12.03 -5.80 22.12
C TYR A 27 11.80 -5.72 23.63
N ILE A 28 12.64 -6.39 24.42
CA ILE A 28 12.56 -6.33 25.90
C ILE A 28 12.75 -4.87 26.37
N GLY A 29 13.74 -4.16 25.83
CA GLY A 29 13.95 -2.74 26.13
C GLY A 29 12.78 -1.84 25.70
N GLN A 30 12.10 -2.18 24.60
CA GLN A 30 10.89 -1.48 24.17
C GLN A 30 9.72 -1.71 25.15
N LEU A 31 9.56 -2.94 25.67
CA LEU A 31 8.53 -3.25 26.66
C LEU A 31 8.73 -2.48 27.96
N ILE A 32 9.99 -2.33 28.41
CA ILE A 32 10.32 -1.54 29.59
C ILE A 32 9.98 -0.07 29.37
N ARG A 33 10.37 0.51 28.23
CA ARG A 33 10.06 1.91 27.88
C ARG A 33 8.56 2.19 27.76
N LYS A 34 7.78 1.19 27.33
CA LYS A 34 6.30 1.27 27.27
C LYS A 34 5.64 1.06 28.64
N GLY A 35 6.41 0.78 29.70
CA GLY A 35 5.88 0.46 31.03
C GLY A 35 5.12 -0.87 31.09
N LYS A 36 5.30 -1.75 30.09
CA LYS A 36 4.65 -3.06 30.03
C LYS A 36 5.41 -4.14 30.80
N LEU A 37 6.71 -3.93 30.99
CA LEU A 37 7.63 -4.83 31.67
C LEU A 37 8.41 -4.01 32.70
N GLU A 38 8.54 -4.54 33.92
CA GLU A 38 9.33 -3.87 34.94
C GLU A 38 10.82 -3.94 34.60
N GLY A 39 11.48 -2.78 34.63
CA GLY A 39 12.89 -2.69 34.33
C GLY A 39 13.48 -1.39 34.86
N LYS A 40 14.76 -1.45 35.19
CA LYS A 40 15.51 -0.33 35.75
C LYS A 40 16.64 0.06 34.81
N GLN A 41 16.81 1.37 34.63
CA GLN A 41 17.96 1.90 33.94
C GLN A 41 19.12 2.02 34.93
N VAL A 42 20.27 1.52 34.52
CA VAL A 42 21.49 1.44 35.29
C VAL A 42 22.61 2.13 34.51
N TYR A 43 23.59 2.69 35.23
CA TYR A 43 24.74 3.42 34.68
C TYR A 43 24.31 4.67 33.89
N ALA A 44 24.01 5.75 34.61
CA ALA A 44 23.78 7.09 34.03
C ALA A 44 22.93 7.09 32.74
N ASN A 45 21.86 6.29 32.71
CA ASN A 45 20.95 6.14 31.58
C ASN A 45 21.48 5.38 30.35
N VAL A 46 22.46 4.49 30.48
CA VAL A 46 23.05 3.76 29.34
C VAL A 46 22.48 2.36 29.17
N ALA A 47 22.25 1.61 30.25
CA ALA A 47 21.85 0.21 30.17
C ALA A 47 20.52 -0.06 30.87
N TRP A 48 19.61 -0.75 30.20
CA TRP A 48 18.38 -1.25 30.80
C TRP A 48 18.59 -2.67 31.35
N MET A 49 17.99 -2.95 32.50
CA MET A 49 17.98 -4.26 33.12
C MET A 49 16.58 -4.61 33.58
N THR A 50 16.28 -5.89 33.68
CA THR A 50 15.00 -6.42 34.13
C THR A 50 15.25 -7.57 35.11
N THR A 51 14.20 -8.18 35.63
CA THR A 51 14.29 -9.36 36.49
C THR A 51 13.62 -10.55 35.79
N PRO A 52 14.07 -11.80 36.05
CA PRO A 52 13.40 -12.99 35.54
C PRO A 52 11.91 -13.03 35.89
N GLU A 53 11.54 -12.60 37.09
CA GLU A 53 10.18 -12.63 37.61
C GLU A 53 9.27 -11.70 36.80
N ALA A 54 9.74 -10.49 36.47
CA ALA A 54 9.00 -9.54 35.65
C ALA A 54 8.73 -10.10 34.23
N MET A 55 9.70 -10.81 33.65
CA MET A 55 9.54 -11.47 32.35
C MET A 55 8.50 -12.59 32.41
N GLU A 56 8.53 -13.42 33.45
CA GLU A 56 7.54 -14.49 33.65
C GLU A 56 6.12 -13.94 33.84
N GLU A 57 5.98 -12.87 34.61
CA GLU A 57 4.69 -12.19 34.80
C GLU A 57 4.16 -11.63 33.48
N TYR A 58 5.01 -10.97 32.69
CA TYR A 58 4.64 -10.46 31.36
C TYR A 58 4.14 -11.59 30.44
N LEU A 59 4.84 -12.72 30.39
CA LEU A 59 4.46 -13.87 29.58
C LEU A 59 3.15 -14.51 30.04
N ALA A 60 2.92 -14.58 31.35
CA ALA A 60 1.67 -15.06 31.91
C ALA A 60 0.48 -14.15 31.53
N LYS A 61 0.69 -12.83 31.56
CA LYS A 61 -0.31 -11.83 31.17
C LYS A 61 -0.61 -11.85 29.67
N GLU A 62 0.41 -12.02 28.83
CA GLU A 62 0.28 -12.13 27.38
C GLU A 62 -0.54 -13.37 26.99
N LYS A 63 -0.29 -14.52 27.62
CA LYS A 63 -1.08 -15.74 27.40
C LYS A 63 -2.56 -15.57 27.72
N ARG A 64 -2.89 -14.84 28.80
CA ARG A 64 -4.29 -14.54 29.18
C ARG A 64 -4.96 -13.58 28.19
N THR A 65 -4.23 -12.56 27.74
CA THR A 65 -4.76 -11.54 26.83
C THR A 65 -4.93 -12.06 25.40
N GLY A 66 -3.95 -12.81 24.90
CA GLY A 66 -3.99 -13.41 23.57
C GLY A 66 -5.06 -14.49 23.40
N LYS A 67 -5.46 -15.16 24.49
CA LYS A 67 -6.61 -16.07 24.48
C LYS A 67 -7.92 -15.30 24.28
N GLY A 68 -8.09 -14.18 24.99
CA GLY A 68 -9.28 -13.32 24.86
C GLY A 68 -9.39 -12.62 23.51
N GLU A 69 -8.28 -12.27 22.85
CA GLU A 69 -8.31 -11.64 21.52
C GLU A 69 -8.65 -12.64 20.42
N LYS A 70 -8.14 -13.87 20.52
CA LYS A 70 -8.51 -14.98 19.61
C LYS A 70 -9.96 -15.42 19.81
N GLU A 71 -10.45 -15.47 21.05
CA GLU A 71 -11.85 -15.76 21.37
C GLU A 71 -12.78 -14.65 20.85
N LYS A 72 -12.39 -13.38 20.95
CA LYS A 72 -13.16 -12.26 20.38
C LYS A 72 -13.19 -12.29 18.85
N ALA A 73 -12.06 -12.57 18.20
CA ALA A 73 -11.97 -12.68 16.75
C ALA A 73 -12.83 -13.84 16.22
N ALA A 74 -12.78 -15.01 16.87
CA ALA A 74 -13.63 -16.16 16.58
C ALA A 74 -15.12 -15.83 16.80
N TRP A 75 -15.45 -15.14 17.89
CA TRP A 75 -16.81 -14.69 18.20
C TRP A 75 -17.36 -13.68 17.18
N THR A 76 -16.53 -12.78 16.63
CA THR A 76 -16.96 -11.87 15.55
C THR A 76 -17.29 -12.61 14.25
N GLN A 77 -16.51 -13.63 13.89
CA GLN A 77 -16.67 -14.32 12.61
C GLN A 77 -17.89 -15.26 12.60
N GLU A 78 -18.12 -16.01 13.69
CA GLU A 78 -19.31 -16.87 13.82
C GLU A 78 -20.60 -16.05 13.87
N ARG A 79 -20.59 -14.88 14.50
CA ARG A 79 -21.76 -14.03 14.67
C ARG A 79 -22.16 -13.27 13.38
N LEU A 80 -21.21 -12.95 12.51
CA LEU A 80 -21.49 -12.45 11.15
C LEU A 80 -22.16 -13.53 10.29
N MET A 81 -21.65 -14.76 10.36
CA MET A 81 -22.27 -15.91 9.67
C MET A 81 -23.71 -16.12 10.15
N GLN A 82 -23.93 -15.98 11.45
CA GLN A 82 -25.25 -16.15 12.07
C GLN A 82 -26.25 -15.05 11.70
N THR A 83 -25.78 -13.81 11.46
CA THR A 83 -26.65 -12.69 11.04
C THR A 83 -27.02 -12.79 9.56
N LEU A 84 -26.12 -13.32 8.71
CA LEU A 84 -26.38 -13.51 7.28
C LEU A 84 -27.33 -14.69 6.97
N LEU A 85 -27.39 -15.69 7.86
CA LEU A 85 -28.28 -16.86 7.76
C LEU A 85 -29.65 -16.67 8.40
N ASP A 86 -29.94 -15.50 8.98
CA ASP A 86 -31.24 -15.26 9.61
C ASP A 86 -32.35 -15.20 8.55
N ARG A 87 -33.50 -15.81 8.85
CA ARG A 87 -34.55 -16.20 7.89
C ARG A 87 -35.17 -15.01 7.13
N ASP A 88 -35.08 -13.80 7.68
CA ASP A 88 -35.55 -12.56 7.08
C ASP A 88 -34.43 -11.67 6.50
N GLY A 89 -33.16 -11.96 6.82
CA GLY A 89 -31.99 -11.21 6.33
C GLY A 89 -31.73 -11.42 4.83
N SER A 90 -32.05 -12.61 4.30
CA SER A 90 -31.82 -12.94 2.88
C SER A 90 -32.60 -12.03 1.91
N ARG A 91 -33.84 -11.67 2.25
CA ARG A 91 -34.69 -10.80 1.41
C ARG A 91 -34.21 -9.35 1.39
N VAL A 92 -33.81 -8.82 2.55
CA VAL A 92 -33.27 -7.45 2.67
C VAL A 92 -31.89 -7.37 2.01
N LEU A 93 -31.05 -8.40 2.19
CA LEU A 93 -29.73 -8.49 1.59
C LEU A 93 -29.80 -8.48 0.06
N SER A 94 -30.71 -9.25 -0.54
CA SER A 94 -30.90 -9.24 -2.00
C SER A 94 -31.26 -7.84 -2.50
N TYR A 95 -32.19 -7.14 -1.85
CA TYR A 95 -32.58 -5.78 -2.26
C TYR A 95 -31.44 -4.77 -2.10
N MET A 96 -30.71 -4.82 -0.98
CA MET A 96 -29.52 -3.98 -0.75
C MET A 96 -28.42 -4.24 -1.79
N LEU A 97 -28.19 -5.51 -2.17
CA LEU A 97 -27.24 -5.87 -3.22
C LEU A 97 -27.66 -5.31 -4.59
N TYR A 98 -28.94 -5.36 -4.95
CA TYR A 98 -29.43 -4.75 -6.18
C TYR A 98 -29.27 -3.23 -6.18
N VAL A 99 -29.56 -2.56 -5.07
CA VAL A 99 -29.35 -1.10 -4.94
C VAL A 99 -27.87 -0.74 -5.11
N ILE A 100 -26.96 -1.48 -4.47
CA ILE A 100 -25.51 -1.30 -4.62
C ILE A 100 -25.08 -1.53 -6.07
N LEU A 101 -25.60 -2.55 -6.74
CA LEU A 101 -25.29 -2.85 -8.13
C LEU A 101 -25.76 -1.74 -9.08
N VAL A 102 -26.94 -1.18 -8.84
CA VAL A 102 -27.45 -0.02 -9.59
C VAL A 102 -26.56 1.21 -9.37
N ILE A 103 -26.20 1.52 -8.12
CA ILE A 103 -25.29 2.64 -7.81
C ILE A 103 -23.93 2.44 -8.48
N LEU A 104 -23.39 1.22 -8.43
CA LEU A 104 -22.14 0.87 -9.09
C LEU A 104 -22.24 1.06 -10.61
N SER A 105 -23.34 0.63 -11.23
CA SER A 105 -23.56 0.83 -12.66
C SER A 105 -23.59 2.31 -13.05
N ILE A 106 -24.25 3.16 -12.25
CA ILE A 106 -24.28 4.61 -12.46
C ILE A 106 -22.89 5.21 -12.31
N ALA A 107 -22.13 4.81 -11.28
CA ALA A 107 -20.76 5.27 -11.07
C ALA A 107 -19.84 4.90 -12.24
N LEU A 108 -19.98 3.69 -12.79
CA LEU A 108 -19.24 3.26 -13.97
C LEU A 108 -19.60 4.08 -15.21
N LEU A 109 -20.89 4.40 -15.41
CA LEU A 109 -21.33 5.26 -16.51
C LEU A 109 -20.79 6.69 -16.38
N VAL A 110 -20.76 7.24 -15.17
CA VAL A 110 -20.18 8.56 -14.89
C VAL A 110 -18.69 8.55 -15.18
N LEU A 111 -17.95 7.54 -14.71
CA LEU A 111 -16.53 7.39 -14.99
C LEU A 111 -16.27 7.27 -16.50
N PHE A 112 -17.08 6.46 -17.20
CA PHE A 112 -16.98 6.30 -18.65
C PHE A 112 -17.25 7.62 -19.39
N TYR A 113 -18.24 8.39 -18.96
CA TYR A 113 -18.52 9.71 -19.52
C TYR A 113 -17.32 10.65 -19.37
N PHE A 114 -16.77 10.76 -18.16
CA PHE A 114 -15.56 11.55 -17.90
C PHE A 114 -14.38 11.11 -18.76
N LEU A 115 -14.18 9.80 -18.90
CA LEU A 115 -13.15 9.24 -19.76
C LEU A 115 -13.39 9.61 -21.24
N SER A 116 -14.62 9.50 -21.74
CA SER A 116 -14.97 9.87 -23.11
C SER A 116 -14.69 11.34 -23.39
N VAL A 117 -15.02 12.24 -22.47
CA VAL A 117 -14.76 13.68 -22.60
C VAL A 117 -13.25 13.96 -22.59
N ALA A 118 -12.51 13.33 -21.68
CA ALA A 118 -11.06 13.47 -21.61
C ALA A 118 -10.35 12.95 -22.87
N LEU A 119 -10.88 11.90 -23.49
CA LEU A 119 -10.36 11.36 -24.75
C LEU A 119 -10.65 12.28 -25.94
N ASP A 120 -11.82 12.92 -25.99
CA ASP A 120 -12.17 13.82 -27.09
C ASP A 120 -11.21 15.02 -27.18
N HIS A 121 -10.86 15.61 -26.03
CA HIS A 121 -9.85 16.68 -25.98
C HIS A 121 -8.50 16.25 -26.58
N ARG A 122 -8.06 15.02 -26.31
CA ARG A 122 -6.81 14.46 -26.87
C ARG A 122 -6.90 14.20 -28.37
N MET A 123 -8.08 13.85 -28.89
CA MET A 123 -8.27 13.63 -30.33
C MET A 123 -8.26 14.94 -31.10
N GLN A 124 -8.87 15.99 -30.56
CA GLN A 124 -8.90 17.30 -31.22
C GLN A 124 -7.50 17.92 -31.34
N GLU A 125 -6.65 17.78 -30.32
CA GLU A 125 -5.26 18.24 -30.39
C GLU A 125 -4.48 17.54 -31.50
N ARG A 126 -4.65 16.22 -31.63
CA ARG A 126 -4.04 15.42 -32.71
C ARG A 126 -4.58 15.78 -34.09
N ALA A 127 -5.88 16.07 -34.20
CA ALA A 127 -6.49 16.51 -35.45
C ALA A 127 -5.95 17.89 -35.89
N LYS A 128 -5.85 18.85 -34.96
CA LYS A 128 -5.29 20.18 -35.24
C LYS A 128 -3.81 20.11 -35.62
N ALA A 129 -3.01 19.29 -34.93
CA ALA A 129 -1.60 19.09 -35.27
C ALA A 129 -1.40 18.54 -36.69
N ARG A 130 -2.23 17.58 -37.11
CA ARG A 130 -2.21 17.03 -38.48
C ARG A 130 -2.66 18.03 -39.52
N LEU A 131 -3.63 18.91 -39.20
CA LEU A 131 -4.05 19.96 -40.12
C LEU A 131 -2.96 21.01 -40.31
N ILE A 132 -2.24 21.39 -39.25
CA ILE A 132 -1.12 22.34 -39.32
C ILE A 132 0.07 21.74 -40.09
N GLU A 133 0.38 20.47 -39.86
CA GLU A 133 1.45 19.75 -40.57
C GLU A 133 1.14 19.55 -42.07
N ASN A 134 -0.12 19.26 -42.41
CA ASN A 134 -0.55 19.03 -43.80
C ASN A 134 -1.10 20.27 -44.50
N THR A 135 -1.05 21.45 -43.86
CA THR A 135 -1.36 22.72 -44.54
C THR A 135 -0.14 23.11 -45.36
N PRO A 136 -0.18 23.07 -46.71
CA PRO A 136 0.91 23.58 -47.52
C PRO A 136 1.07 25.07 -47.19
N THR A 137 2.26 25.46 -46.75
CA THR A 137 2.60 26.85 -46.46
C THR A 137 2.44 27.66 -47.74
N ILE A 138 1.30 28.34 -47.91
CA ILE A 138 1.08 29.24 -49.04
C ILE A 138 1.91 30.50 -48.78
N SER A 139 3.20 30.42 -49.10
CA SER A 139 4.00 31.63 -49.29
C SER A 139 3.51 32.28 -50.57
N LEU A 140 2.70 33.33 -50.43
CA LEU A 140 2.40 34.25 -51.52
C LEU A 140 3.68 35.01 -51.88
N THR A 141 4.55 34.39 -52.68
CA THR A 141 5.57 35.11 -53.43
C THR A 141 5.35 34.86 -54.92
N ASN A 142 4.80 35.89 -55.56
CA ASN A 142 4.83 36.12 -57.01
C ASN A 142 4.28 35.00 -57.91
N GLY A 143 2.96 34.83 -57.89
CA GLY A 143 2.16 34.69 -59.12
C GLY A 143 2.43 33.54 -60.09
N GLN A 144 3.15 32.47 -59.71
CA GLN A 144 3.26 31.26 -60.53
C GLN A 144 3.13 29.99 -59.69
N ALA A 145 2.13 29.16 -60.01
CA ALA A 145 1.95 27.84 -59.44
C ALA A 145 2.87 26.84 -60.14
N ILE A 146 3.83 26.28 -59.41
CA ILE A 146 4.60 25.09 -59.83
C ILE A 146 4.18 23.95 -58.89
N PRO A 147 3.82 22.76 -59.42
CA PRO A 147 3.50 21.63 -58.56
C PRO A 147 4.77 21.12 -57.88
N VAL A 148 4.85 21.25 -56.55
CA VAL A 148 5.87 20.60 -55.73
C VAL A 148 5.56 19.10 -55.74
N THR A 149 6.29 18.37 -56.59
CA THR A 149 6.30 16.91 -56.62
C THR A 149 6.65 16.38 -55.23
N ALA A 150 5.84 15.43 -54.76
CA ALA A 150 6.00 14.69 -53.52
C ALA A 150 7.47 14.38 -53.22
N GLN A 151 7.99 14.91 -52.11
CA GLN A 151 9.19 14.39 -51.47
C GLN A 151 8.90 12.98 -50.97
N LEU A 152 9.14 12.01 -51.85
CA LEU A 152 9.32 10.61 -51.51
C LEU A 152 10.53 10.49 -50.56
N PRO A 153 10.46 9.70 -49.48
CA PRO A 153 11.56 9.56 -48.55
C PRO A 153 12.75 8.89 -49.26
N GLU A 154 13.91 9.56 -49.28
CA GLU A 154 15.19 9.14 -49.89
C GLU A 154 15.76 7.79 -49.37
N ARG A 155 15.03 7.01 -48.58
CA ARG A 155 15.54 5.76 -47.99
C ARG A 155 15.39 4.52 -48.86
N GLU A 156 14.74 4.61 -50.01
CA GLU A 156 14.54 3.48 -50.94
C GLU A 156 15.57 3.41 -52.08
N LEU A 157 16.34 4.47 -52.34
CA LEU A 157 17.29 4.49 -53.48
C LEU A 157 18.69 3.94 -53.17
N LEU A 158 19.01 3.66 -51.90
CA LEU A 158 20.32 3.11 -51.51
C LEU A 158 20.37 1.57 -51.52
N PHE A 159 19.22 0.88 -51.50
CA PHE A 159 19.18 -0.59 -51.46
C PHE A 159 19.14 -1.25 -52.86
N SER A 160 18.82 -0.52 -53.92
CA SER A 160 18.80 -1.06 -55.29
C SER A 160 20.15 -0.98 -56.02
N ALA A 161 21.12 -0.22 -55.52
CA ALA A 161 22.44 -0.07 -56.13
C ALA A 161 23.50 -1.08 -55.63
N LEU A 162 23.16 -1.92 -54.63
CA LEU A 162 24.07 -2.92 -54.05
C LEU A 162 23.62 -4.36 -54.34
N ARG A 163 23.19 -4.62 -55.59
CA ARG A 163 22.96 -5.97 -56.10
C ARG A 163 23.46 -6.09 -57.53
N ILE A 164 24.79 -6.04 -57.69
CA ILE A 164 25.53 -6.64 -58.80
C ILE A 164 26.76 -7.31 -58.17
#